data_AF-A0A7L4ZJN5-F1
#
_entry.id   AF-A0A7L4ZJN5-F1
#
_cell.length_a   1.000
_cell.length_b   1.000
_cell.length_c   1.000
_cell.angle_alpha   90.00
_cell.angle_beta   90.00
_cell.angle_gamma   90.00
#
_symmetry.space_group_name_H-M   'P 1'
#
loop_
_entity.id
_entity.type
_entity.pdbx_description
1 polymer ?
#
loop_
_entity_poly.entity_id
_entity_poly.type
_entity_poly.pdbx_seq_one_letter_code
_entity_poly.pdbx_strand_id
1 'polypeptide(L)'
;MKNTLNFKNNLTLILLLISLSLFAQKNDKYYLTIGARDLSSGISGISLGHIFIGYEMKSNKVFKAPQYRGFAPKEGIKYGTPQWLSGKIVQGELMSEDPEDVKASFKIEINKSQYDKIKDVVFSWENSTMQYGINKNDCISFVLVVLQKINLQIPIRESDSTPYYIYKAIEKLNN
;
A
#
# COMPACT_ATOMS: atom_id res chain seq x y z
N MET A 1 -33.04 9.55 -49.80
CA MET A 1 -31.75 8.84 -49.72
C MET A 1 -31.79 7.90 -48.53
N LYS A 2 -31.86 6.58 -48.74
CA LYS A 2 -31.79 5.60 -47.65
C LYS A 2 -30.31 5.38 -47.33
N ASN A 3 -29.85 5.91 -46.19
CA ASN A 3 -28.53 5.58 -45.65
C ASN A 3 -28.57 4.13 -45.15
N THR A 4 -28.17 3.21 -46.02
CA THR A 4 -27.89 1.83 -45.66
C THR A 4 -26.66 1.84 -44.76
N LEU A 5 -26.88 1.91 -43.45
CA LEU A 5 -25.84 1.69 -42.44
C LEU A 5 -25.25 0.30 -42.69
N ASN A 6 -24.02 0.26 -43.18
CA ASN A 6 -23.31 -0.97 -43.50
C ASN A 6 -22.91 -1.66 -42.19
N PHE A 7 -23.81 -2.47 -41.64
CA PHE A 7 -23.69 -3.14 -40.33
C PHE A 7 -22.36 -3.91 -40.16
N LYS A 8 -21.80 -4.46 -41.25
CA LYS A 8 -20.51 -5.16 -41.23
C LYS A 8 -19.34 -4.23 -40.87
N ASN A 9 -19.37 -2.97 -41.30
CA ASN A 9 -18.31 -2.01 -41.01
C ASN A 9 -18.35 -1.57 -39.54
N ASN A 10 -19.56 -1.44 -38.97
CA ASN A 10 -19.73 -1.06 -37.56
C ASN A 10 -19.30 -2.19 -36.62
N LEU A 11 -19.59 -3.45 -36.94
CA LEU A 11 -19.18 -4.59 -36.11
C LEU A 11 -17.65 -4.74 -36.09
N THR A 12 -17.00 -4.64 -37.25
CA THR A 12 -15.53 -4.70 -37.36
C THR A 12 -14.86 -3.55 -36.60
N LEU A 13 -15.42 -2.34 -36.67
CA LEU A 13 -14.91 -1.20 -35.91
C LEU A 13 -15.06 -1.40 -34.40
N ILE A 14 -16.19 -1.93 -33.94
CA ILE A 14 -16.42 -2.26 -32.52
C ILE A 14 -15.42 -3.32 -32.05
N LEU A 15 -15.24 -4.41 -32.82
CA LEU A 15 -14.26 -5.45 -32.53
C LEU A 15 -12.83 -4.89 -32.47
N LEU A 16 -12.47 -3.98 -33.37
CA LEU A 16 -11.18 -3.30 -33.39
C LEU A 16 -10.98 -2.41 -32.15
N LEU A 17 -12.01 -1.67 -31.74
CA LEU A 17 -11.96 -0.82 -30.55
C LEU A 17 -11.87 -1.64 -29.26
N ILE A 18 -12.59 -2.75 -29.16
CA ILE A 18 -12.50 -3.69 -28.03
C ILE A 18 -11.11 -4.33 -27.98
N SER A 19 -10.57 -4.78 -29.11
CA SER A 19 -9.24 -5.37 -29.14
C SER A 19 -8.14 -4.35 -28.80
N LEU A 20 -8.23 -3.11 -29.30
CA LEU A 20 -7.32 -2.01 -28.92
C LEU A 20 -7.44 -1.63 -27.44
N SER A 21 -8.63 -1.64 -26.85
CA SER A 21 -8.81 -1.34 -25.43
C SER A 21 -8.24 -2.46 -24.55
N LEU A 22 -8.48 -3.72 -24.91
CA LEU A 22 -7.88 -4.89 -24.26
C LEU A 22 -6.34 -4.90 -24.40
N PHE A 23 -5.81 -4.56 -25.57
CA PHE A 23 -4.35 -4.43 -25.79
C PHE A 23 -3.75 -3.28 -24.98
N ALA A 24 -4.44 -2.15 -24.89
CA ALA A 24 -3.99 -1.02 -24.07
C ALA A 24 -3.97 -1.40 -22.58
N GLN A 25 -4.98 -2.14 -22.11
CA GLN A 25 -5.06 -2.61 -20.73
C GLN A 25 -4.03 -3.71 -20.43
N LYS A 26 -3.62 -4.49 -21.43
CA LYS A 26 -2.58 -5.54 -21.31
C LYS A 26 -1.17 -4.99 -21.01
N ASN A 27 -0.94 -3.69 -21.24
CA ASN A 27 0.36 -3.06 -21.01
C ASN A 27 0.45 -2.28 -19.69
N ASP A 28 -0.63 -2.27 -18.89
CA ASP A 28 -0.58 -1.64 -17.58
C ASP A 28 0.22 -2.52 -16.62
N LYS A 29 1.20 -1.92 -15.94
CA LYS A 29 1.97 -2.58 -14.88
C LYS A 29 1.55 -2.03 -13.53
N TYR A 30 1.40 -2.91 -12.55
CA TYR A 30 0.98 -2.53 -11.21
C TYR A 30 2.08 -2.92 -10.23
N TYR A 31 2.34 -2.05 -9.26
CA TYR A 31 3.40 -2.26 -8.30
C TYR A 31 2.91 -2.02 -6.88
N LEU A 32 3.37 -2.89 -5.98
CA LEU A 32 3.38 -2.68 -4.55
C LEU A 32 4.80 -2.35 -4.13
N THR A 33 4.98 -1.26 -3.41
CA THR A 33 6.22 -0.90 -2.74
C THR A 33 6.01 -1.14 -1.26
N ILE A 34 6.94 -1.84 -0.61
CA ILE A 34 7.00 -1.89 0.85
C ILE A 34 8.13 -0.96 1.25
N GLY A 35 7.85 -0.03 2.15
CA GLY A 35 8.82 0.95 2.60
C GLY A 35 8.95 0.94 4.12
N ALA A 36 10.14 1.32 4.58
CA ALA A 36 10.42 1.54 5.99
C ALA A 36 11.20 2.86 6.17
N ARG A 37 10.88 3.58 7.24
CA ARG A 37 11.63 4.76 7.69
C ARG A 37 11.91 4.70 9.18
N ASP A 38 12.96 5.38 9.60
CA ASP A 38 13.23 5.57 11.02
C ASP A 38 12.41 6.74 11.55
N LEU A 39 11.61 6.50 12.58
CA LEU A 39 11.10 7.57 13.43
C LEU A 39 12.19 7.90 14.44
N SER A 40 13.25 8.57 14.01
CA SER A 40 14.23 9.14 14.94
C SER A 40 13.60 10.38 15.60
N SER A 41 12.66 10.17 16.52
CA SER A 41 12.35 11.20 17.51
C SER A 41 13.63 11.41 18.31
N GLY A 42 14.14 12.64 18.43
CA GLY A 42 15.41 13.00 19.08
C GLY A 42 15.58 12.61 20.57
N ILE A 43 14.82 11.63 21.05
CA ILE A 43 15.04 10.87 22.27
C ILE A 43 16.11 9.81 21.95
N SER A 44 17.34 10.09 22.38
CA SER A 44 18.50 9.20 22.21
C SER A 44 18.18 7.75 22.59
N GLY A 45 18.22 6.83 21.61
CA GLY A 45 18.24 5.39 21.86
C GLY A 45 16.98 4.59 21.46
N ILE A 46 15.89 5.23 21.00
CA ILE A 46 14.70 4.52 20.55
C ILE A 46 14.40 4.89 19.09
N SER A 47 14.85 4.08 18.13
CA SER A 47 14.30 4.13 16.76
C SER A 47 12.97 3.38 16.77
N LEU A 48 11.86 4.12 16.70
CA LEU A 48 10.54 3.50 16.75
C LEU A 48 10.11 2.87 15.42
N GLY A 49 10.81 3.18 14.33
CA GLY A 49 10.55 2.66 13.00
C GLY A 49 9.12 2.92 12.49
N HIS A 50 8.95 2.97 11.19
CA HIS A 50 7.63 2.92 10.58
C HIS A 50 7.71 2.10 9.31
N ILE A 51 6.74 1.21 9.10
CA ILE A 51 6.61 0.43 7.87
C ILE A 51 5.28 0.77 7.22
N PHE A 52 5.30 0.93 5.90
CA PHE A 52 4.16 1.42 5.12
C PHE A 52 4.15 0.76 3.75
N ILE A 53 3.06 0.96 3.01
CA ILE A 53 2.94 0.52 1.61
C ILE A 53 2.92 1.71 0.67
N GLY A 54 3.37 1.49 -0.56
CA GLY A 54 3.11 2.32 -1.72
C GLY A 54 2.43 1.49 -2.79
N TYR A 55 1.44 2.01 -3.49
CA TYR A 55 0.85 1.31 -4.64
C TYR A 55 0.71 2.25 -5.83
N GLU A 56 1.12 1.77 -7.00
CA GLU A 56 1.10 2.55 -8.25
C GLU A 56 0.64 1.70 -9.44
N MET A 57 0.06 2.38 -10.43
CA MET A 57 -0.25 1.85 -11.75
C MET A 57 0.55 2.65 -12.78
N LYS A 58 1.39 1.98 -13.54
CA LYS A 58 2.11 2.55 -14.68
C LYS A 58 1.42 2.12 -15.97
N SER A 59 0.87 3.11 -16.66
CA SER A 59 0.26 2.94 -17.98
C SER A 59 0.91 3.90 -18.96
N ASN A 60 1.06 3.48 -20.22
CA ASN A 60 1.53 4.36 -21.30
C ASN A 60 0.57 5.54 -21.57
N LYS A 61 -0.67 5.47 -21.08
CA LYS A 61 -1.70 6.50 -21.26
C LYS A 61 -1.96 7.34 -20.02
N VAL A 62 -1.62 6.83 -18.85
CA VAL A 62 -1.94 7.46 -17.56
C VAL A 62 -0.79 7.24 -16.61
N PHE A 63 -0.13 8.33 -16.22
CA PHE A 63 0.76 8.35 -15.09
C PHE A 63 -0.06 8.70 -13.83
N LYS A 64 -0.22 7.73 -12.91
CA LYS A 64 -0.72 8.03 -11.57
C LYS A 64 0.46 8.04 -10.62
N ALA A 65 0.58 9.11 -9.83
CA ALA A 65 1.58 9.18 -8.79
C ALA A 65 1.39 8.00 -7.80
N PRO A 66 2.48 7.42 -7.29
CA PRO A 66 2.39 6.42 -6.24
C PRO A 66 1.66 6.98 -5.02
N GLN A 67 0.79 6.16 -4.43
CA GLN A 67 0.14 6.50 -3.18
C GLN A 67 0.81 5.72 -2.06
N TYR A 68 1.49 6.44 -1.16
CA TYR A 68 2.09 5.84 0.03
C TYR A 68 1.16 6.03 1.23
N ARG A 69 0.97 4.96 2.00
CA ARG A 69 0.05 4.88 3.14
C ARG A 69 0.68 4.09 4.26
N GLY A 70 0.63 4.64 5.46
CA GLY A 70 1.07 4.03 6.71
C GLY A 70 0.00 4.17 7.79
N PHE A 71 -0.05 3.24 8.75
CA PHE A 71 -0.99 3.33 9.88
C PHE A 71 -0.27 3.77 11.15
N ALA A 72 -0.72 4.86 11.73
CA ALA A 72 -0.06 5.54 12.84
C ALA A 72 -1.08 5.98 13.90
N PRO A 73 -0.65 6.28 15.14
CA PRO A 73 -1.51 6.92 16.11
C PRO A 73 -1.85 8.35 15.66
N LYS A 74 -3.14 8.71 15.73
CA LYS A 74 -3.66 10.03 15.36
C LYS A 74 -3.18 11.14 16.29
N GLU A 75 -3.11 10.83 17.58
CA GLU A 75 -2.50 11.73 18.55
C GLU A 75 -0.97 11.62 18.39
N GLY A 76 -0.39 12.60 17.70
CA GLY A 76 1.04 12.63 17.43
C GLY A 76 1.91 12.59 18.69
N ILE A 77 3.22 12.42 18.49
CA ILE A 77 4.23 12.55 19.55
C ILE A 77 4.30 14.03 19.98
N LYS A 78 3.38 14.48 20.83
CA LYS A 78 3.46 15.82 21.46
C LYS A 78 4.19 15.67 22.81
N TYR A 79 5.47 16.05 22.82
CA TYR A 79 6.28 16.35 24.01
C TYR A 79 6.19 15.33 25.16
N GLY A 80 6.90 14.21 25.03
CA GLY A 80 7.01 13.16 26.06
C GLY A 80 7.01 11.75 25.46
N THR A 81 7.28 10.74 26.30
CA THR A 81 7.20 9.32 25.91
C THR A 81 5.83 9.04 25.30
N PRO A 82 5.74 8.61 24.02
CA PRO A 82 4.45 8.38 23.39
C PRO A 82 3.60 7.41 24.24
N GLN A 83 2.38 7.80 24.59
CA GLN A 83 1.54 7.02 25.53
C GLN A 83 1.25 5.59 25.04
N TRP A 84 1.27 5.37 23.73
CA TRP A 84 1.13 4.04 23.14
C TRP A 84 2.35 3.13 23.39
N LEU A 85 3.53 3.67 23.71
CA LEU A 85 4.69 2.88 24.19
C LEU A 85 4.47 2.26 25.56
N SER A 86 3.57 2.81 26.38
CA SER A 86 3.18 2.20 27.65
C SER A 86 2.05 1.17 27.47
N GLY A 87 1.81 0.69 26.24
CA GLY A 87 0.75 -0.28 25.92
C GLY A 87 -0.66 0.30 25.88
N LYS A 88 -0.84 1.62 26.00
CA LYS A 88 -2.16 2.24 25.88
C LYS A 88 -2.64 2.20 24.42
N ILE A 89 -3.93 1.93 24.28
CA ILE A 89 -4.63 1.95 23.00
C ILE A 89 -5.10 3.39 22.75
N VAL A 90 -4.80 3.94 21.58
CA VAL A 90 -5.16 5.32 21.17
C VAL A 90 -5.91 5.31 19.85
N GLN A 91 -6.47 6.44 19.41
CA GLN A 91 -7.06 6.51 18.08
C GLN A 91 -5.96 6.35 17.01
N GLY A 92 -6.18 5.45 16.05
CA GLY A 92 -5.31 5.31 14.88
C GLY A 92 -5.84 6.06 13.67
N GLU A 93 -4.96 6.31 12.71
CA GLU A 93 -5.31 6.85 11.41
C GLU A 93 -4.38 6.33 10.32
N LEU A 94 -4.90 6.25 9.09
CA LEU A 94 -4.10 5.98 7.92
C LEU A 94 -3.56 7.31 7.39
N MET A 95 -2.24 7.48 7.42
CA MET A 95 -1.59 8.71 6.99
C MET A 95 -0.95 8.56 5.61
N SER A 96 -0.84 9.67 4.89
CA SER A 96 0.00 9.72 3.69
C SER A 96 1.46 9.78 4.12
N GLU A 97 2.29 8.94 3.49
CA GLU A 97 3.73 8.93 3.74
C GLU A 97 4.45 9.72 2.64
N ASP A 98 5.50 10.43 3.04
CA ASP A 98 6.36 11.14 2.10
C ASP A 98 7.44 10.18 1.55
N PRO A 99 7.53 9.96 0.23
CA PRO A 99 8.60 9.17 -0.37
C PRO A 99 10.01 9.71 -0.09
N GLU A 100 10.17 10.99 0.28
CA GLU A 100 11.49 11.57 0.61
C GLU A 100 12.02 11.09 1.98
N ASP A 101 11.13 10.68 2.89
CA ASP A 101 11.48 10.20 4.23
C ASP A 101 11.88 8.71 4.26
N VAL A 102 11.87 8.04 3.11
CA VAL A 102 12.02 6.58 3.01
C VAL A 102 13.47 6.17 3.12
N LYS A 103 13.81 5.41 4.17
CA LYS A 103 15.16 4.88 4.38
C LYS A 103 15.44 3.60 3.61
N ALA A 104 14.43 2.75 3.47
CA ALA A 104 14.53 1.50 2.73
C ALA A 104 13.20 1.21 2.02
N SER A 105 13.26 0.76 0.77
CA SER A 105 12.08 0.27 0.07
C SER A 105 12.45 -0.78 -0.97
N PHE A 106 11.52 -1.69 -1.24
CA PHE A 106 11.61 -2.59 -2.38
C PHE A 106 10.24 -2.68 -3.06
N LYS A 107 10.24 -3.08 -4.32
CA LYS A 107 9.07 -3.05 -5.20
C LYS A 107 8.78 -4.43 -5.75
N ILE A 108 7.51 -4.80 -5.72
CA ILE A 108 6.97 -6.08 -6.19
C ILE A 108 6.01 -5.76 -7.34
N GLU A 109 6.21 -6.40 -8.49
CA GLU A 109 5.22 -6.37 -9.57
C GLU A 109 4.02 -7.25 -9.19
N ILE A 110 2.83 -6.68 -9.28
CA ILE A 110 1.57 -7.35 -8.92
C ILE A 110 0.59 -7.26 -10.09
N ASN A 111 -0.45 -8.09 -10.06
CA ASN A 111 -1.51 -8.01 -11.06
C ASN A 111 -2.61 -7.01 -10.66
N LYS A 112 -3.47 -6.65 -11.62
CA LYS A 112 -4.60 -5.72 -11.41
C LYS A 112 -5.53 -6.14 -10.27
N SER A 113 -5.82 -7.44 -10.14
CA SER A 113 -6.71 -7.94 -9.07
C SER A 113 -6.10 -7.71 -7.69
N GLN A 114 -4.79 -7.94 -7.53
CA GLN A 114 -4.06 -7.63 -6.30
C GLN A 114 -4.04 -6.12 -6.03
N TYR A 115 -3.83 -5.29 -7.06
CA TYR A 115 -3.88 -3.83 -6.95
C TYR A 115 -5.26 -3.33 -6.48
N ASP A 116 -6.33 -3.88 -7.04
CA ASP A 116 -7.69 -3.54 -6.64
C ASP A 116 -7.95 -3.92 -5.17
N LYS A 117 -7.50 -5.10 -4.74
CA LYS A 117 -7.59 -5.54 -3.33
C LYS A 117 -6.79 -4.65 -2.36
N ILE A 118 -5.64 -4.11 -2.77
CA ILE A 118 -4.87 -3.17 -1.94
C ILE A 118 -5.69 -1.92 -1.67
N LYS A 119 -6.33 -1.35 -2.71
CA LYS A 119 -7.19 -0.17 -2.56
C LYS A 119 -8.35 -0.45 -1.62
N ASP A 120 -8.96 -1.63 -1.68
CA ASP A 120 -10.05 -2.01 -0.76
C ASP A 120 -9.57 -2.03 0.70
N VAL A 121 -8.38 -2.55 0.96
CA VAL A 121 -7.78 -2.53 2.32
C VAL A 121 -7.51 -1.10 2.76
N VAL A 122 -6.87 -0.28 1.92
CA VAL A 122 -6.59 1.12 2.20
C VAL A 122 -7.87 1.89 2.52
N PHE A 123 -8.90 1.76 1.68
CA PHE A 123 -10.20 2.40 1.88
C PHE A 123 -10.86 1.94 3.18
N SER A 124 -10.81 0.64 3.48
CA SER A 124 -11.36 0.10 4.73
C SER A 124 -10.65 0.64 5.97
N TRP A 125 -9.33 0.83 5.92
CA TRP A 125 -8.55 1.33 7.06
C TRP A 125 -8.75 2.84 7.24
N GLU A 126 -8.76 3.60 6.13
CA GLU A 126 -8.99 5.05 6.13
C GLU A 126 -10.36 5.43 6.70
N ASN A 127 -11.39 4.61 6.43
CA ASN A 127 -12.76 4.84 6.91
C ASN A 127 -13.07 4.08 8.22
N SER A 128 -12.07 3.46 8.85
CA SER A 128 -12.28 2.73 10.11
C SER A 128 -12.15 3.65 11.32
N THR A 129 -12.81 3.27 12.42
CA THR A 129 -12.55 3.80 13.76
C THR A 129 -11.49 2.97 14.50
N MET A 130 -10.60 2.28 13.76
CA MET A 130 -9.62 1.38 14.37
C MET A 130 -8.73 2.11 15.37
N GLN A 131 -8.61 1.52 16.54
CA GLN A 131 -7.71 2.01 17.56
C GLN A 131 -6.30 1.48 17.29
N TYR A 132 -5.31 2.36 17.39
CA TYR A 132 -3.90 2.03 17.31
C TYR A 132 -3.41 1.40 18.61
N GLY A 133 -2.65 0.32 18.49
CA GLY A 133 -1.94 -0.28 19.61
C GLY A 133 -0.80 -1.16 19.14
N ILE A 134 0.35 -1.06 19.81
CA ILE A 134 1.53 -1.89 19.52
C ILE A 134 1.14 -3.36 19.61
N ASN A 135 1.53 -4.14 18.59
CA ASN A 135 1.22 -5.58 18.47
C ASN A 135 -0.28 -5.91 18.37
N LYS A 136 -1.12 -4.92 18.07
CA LYS A 136 -2.54 -5.11 17.79
C LYS A 136 -2.87 -4.57 16.40
N ASN A 137 -3.18 -3.28 16.30
CA ASN A 137 -3.41 -2.58 15.04
C ASN A 137 -2.34 -1.48 14.93
N ASP A 138 -1.19 -1.83 14.38
CA ASP A 138 -0.09 -0.89 14.14
C ASP A 138 0.36 -0.94 12.68
N CYS A 139 1.42 -0.19 12.38
CA CYS A 139 1.99 -0.12 11.04
C CYS A 139 2.40 -1.50 10.48
N ILE A 140 2.89 -2.42 11.32
CA ILE A 140 3.20 -3.79 10.93
C ILE A 140 1.91 -4.54 10.59
N SER A 141 0.91 -4.52 11.47
CA SER A 141 -0.37 -5.21 11.24
C SER A 141 -1.02 -4.75 9.93
N PHE A 142 -0.97 -3.45 9.64
CA PHE A 142 -1.48 -2.90 8.39
C PHE A 142 -0.81 -3.53 7.17
N VAL A 143 0.53 -3.53 7.12
CA VAL A 143 1.29 -4.12 6.01
C VAL A 143 1.00 -5.61 5.88
N LEU A 144 0.96 -6.36 6.99
CA LEU A 144 0.68 -7.79 6.96
C LEU A 144 -0.73 -8.11 6.44
N VAL A 145 -1.74 -7.31 6.80
CA VAL A 145 -3.11 -7.44 6.26
C VAL A 145 -3.12 -7.21 4.75
N VAL A 146 -2.38 -6.21 4.26
CA VAL A 146 -2.25 -5.95 2.82
C VAL A 146 -1.65 -7.17 2.11
N LEU A 147 -0.50 -7.66 2.58
CA LEU A 147 0.19 -8.81 1.99
C LEU A 147 -0.70 -10.07 1.99
N GLN A 148 -1.37 -10.34 3.11
CA GLN A 148 -2.31 -11.45 3.23
C GLN A 148 -3.45 -11.33 2.21
N LYS A 149 -4.04 -10.13 2.05
CA LYS A 149 -5.18 -9.91 1.13
C LYS A 149 -4.82 -10.20 -0.34
N ILE A 150 -3.58 -9.94 -0.72
CA ILE A 150 -3.08 -10.17 -2.07
C ILE A 150 -2.35 -11.50 -2.26
N ASN A 151 -2.38 -12.38 -1.24
CA ASN A 151 -1.75 -13.70 -1.24
C ASN A 151 -0.22 -13.67 -1.45
N LEU A 152 0.47 -12.68 -0.88
CA LEU A 152 1.94 -12.69 -0.80
C LEU A 152 2.41 -13.40 0.46
N GLN A 153 3.69 -13.81 0.47
CA GLN A 153 4.29 -14.45 1.63
C GLN A 153 4.45 -13.45 2.77
N ILE A 154 3.98 -13.83 3.95
CA ILE A 154 4.07 -13.03 5.18
C ILE A 154 5.07 -13.67 6.15
N PRO A 155 5.96 -12.89 6.77
CA PRO A 155 6.83 -13.41 7.82
C PRO A 155 6.03 -13.70 9.09
N ILE A 156 6.60 -14.54 9.96
CA ILE A 156 6.12 -14.69 11.32
C ILE A 156 6.45 -13.41 12.09
N ARG A 157 5.44 -12.83 12.74
CA ARG A 157 5.60 -11.65 13.60
C ARG A 157 5.82 -12.08 15.04
N GLU A 158 6.96 -11.71 15.61
CA GLU A 158 7.27 -11.88 17.02
C GLU A 158 6.80 -10.66 17.82
N SER A 159 6.63 -10.81 19.14
CA SER A 159 6.07 -9.75 20.00
C SER A 159 6.95 -8.49 20.12
N ASP A 160 8.23 -8.59 19.84
CA ASP A 160 9.22 -7.52 19.88
C ASP A 160 9.71 -7.12 18.47
N SER A 161 9.05 -7.64 17.42
CA SER A 161 9.41 -7.34 16.04
C SER A 161 9.30 -5.84 15.75
N THR A 162 10.40 -5.24 15.34
CA THR A 162 10.44 -3.85 14.90
C THR A 162 9.94 -3.72 13.45
N PRO A 163 9.44 -2.54 13.03
CA PRO A 163 9.03 -2.31 11.64
C PRO A 163 10.13 -2.62 10.62
N TYR A 164 11.38 -2.28 10.94
CA TYR A 164 12.53 -2.56 10.06
C TYR A 164 12.84 -4.06 9.95
N TYR A 165 12.76 -4.80 11.06
CA TYR A 165 12.94 -6.25 11.05
C TYR A 165 11.89 -6.94 10.16
N ILE A 166 10.61 -6.57 10.32
CA ILE A 166 9.53 -7.10 9.49
C ILE A 166 9.73 -6.72 8.02
N TYR A 167 10.12 -5.48 7.73
CA TYR A 167 10.46 -5.03 6.38
C TYR A 167 11.50 -5.96 5.72
N LYS A 168 12.62 -6.24 6.41
CA LYS A 168 13.67 -7.13 5.90
C LYS A 168 13.19 -8.57 5.72
N ALA A 169 12.34 -9.06 6.60
CA ALA A 169 11.76 -10.38 6.46
C ALA A 169 10.83 -10.48 5.24
N ILE A 170 9.99 -9.46 4.99
CA ILE A 170 9.13 -9.42 3.78
C ILE A 170 9.99 -9.33 2.51
N GLU A 171 11.03 -8.49 2.51
CA GLU A 171 11.98 -8.34 1.41
C GLU A 171 12.58 -9.69 1.01
N LYS A 172 13.07 -10.47 1.99
CA LYS A 172 13.67 -11.78 1.75
C LYS A 172 12.69 -12.82 1.17
N LEU A 173 11.40 -12.71 1.49
CA LEU A 173 10.40 -13.71 1.08
C LEU A 173 9.81 -13.44 -0.31
N ASN A 174 9.91 -12.20 -0.81
CA ASN A 174 9.19 -11.76 -2.01
C ASN A 174 10.09 -11.13 -3.08
N ASN A 175 11.42 -11.28 -2.95
CA ASN A 175 12.45 -10.80 -3.88
C ASN A 175 13.38 -11.96 -4.24
#